data_AF-A0A6J0Y5U5-F1
#
_entry.id   AF-A0A6J0Y5U5-F1
#
_cell.length_a   1.000
_cell.length_b   1.000
_cell.length_c   1.000
_cell.angle_alpha   90.00
_cell.angle_beta   90.00
_cell.angle_gamma   90.00
#
_symmetry.space_group_name_H-M   'P 1'
#
loop_
_entity.id
_entity.type
_entity.pdbx_description
1 polymer ?
#
loop_
_entity_poly.entity_id
_entity_poly.type
_entity_poly.pdbx_seq_one_letter_code
_entity_poly.pdbx_strand_id
1 'polypeptide(L)'
;MEAEVDKLELMFQKADSDLDYIQYRLEYEIKTNYPDSAGKKNPVTLLKELSAIKSRYQTLHVRFKPISVEQKETKSRICATFNKTMTLIQELQKETDLELLPLTEEEKTAAEQLRAHMSDF
;
A
#
# COMPACT_ATOMS: atom_id res chain seq x y z
N MET A 1 -31.51 48.69 -35.32
CA MET A 1 -30.74 47.44 -35.21
C MET A 1 -29.35 47.75 -34.69
N GLU A 2 -28.60 48.64 -35.37
CA GLU A 2 -27.26 49.12 -34.97
C GLU A 2 -27.17 49.58 -33.51
N ALA A 3 -28.03 50.51 -33.07
CA ALA A 3 -28.01 51.00 -31.68
C ALA A 3 -28.22 49.92 -30.59
N GLU A 4 -28.95 48.83 -30.89
CA GLU A 4 -29.12 47.74 -29.92
C GLU A 4 -27.90 46.79 -29.91
N VAL A 5 -27.21 46.67 -31.05
CA VAL A 5 -25.93 45.96 -31.16
C VAL A 5 -24.83 46.73 -30.42
N ASP A 6 -24.74 48.06 -30.61
CA ASP A 6 -23.77 48.90 -29.91
C ASP A 6 -23.94 48.83 -28.38
N LYS A 7 -25.20 48.83 -27.92
CA LYS A 7 -25.54 48.66 -26.51
C LYS A 7 -25.16 47.29 -25.99
N LEU A 8 -25.35 46.23 -26.78
CA LEU A 8 -24.95 44.88 -26.40
C LEU A 8 -23.42 44.75 -26.34
N GLU A 9 -22.70 45.33 -27.30
CA GLU A 9 -21.24 45.41 -27.28
C GLU A 9 -20.73 46.14 -26.03
N LEU A 10 -21.34 47.27 -25.69
CA LEU A 10 -20.99 48.00 -24.48
C LEU A 10 -21.24 47.18 -23.20
N MET A 11 -22.31 46.39 -23.16
CA MET A 11 -22.58 45.48 -22.04
C MET A 11 -21.51 44.39 -21.92
N PHE A 12 -21.04 43.83 -23.03
CA PHE A 12 -19.94 42.86 -23.03
C PHE A 12 -18.63 43.50 -22.60
N GLN A 13 -18.28 44.66 -23.13
CA GLN A 13 -17.07 45.41 -22.72
C GLN A 13 -17.09 45.71 -21.22
N LYS A 14 -18.25 46.11 -20.68
CA LYS A 14 -18.42 46.34 -19.24
C LYS A 14 -18.26 45.02 -18.47
N ALA A 15 -18.92 43.94 -18.89
CA ALA A 15 -18.84 42.65 -18.22
C ALA A 15 -17.40 42.11 -18.18
N ASP A 16 -16.66 42.23 -19.28
CA ASP A 16 -15.24 41.85 -19.34
C ASP A 16 -14.41 42.70 -18.37
N SER A 17 -14.60 44.02 -18.35
CA SER A 17 -13.88 44.90 -17.42
C SER A 17 -14.23 44.64 -15.95
N ASP A 18 -15.49 44.27 -15.66
CA ASP A 18 -15.94 43.90 -14.32
C ASP A 18 -15.25 42.59 -13.87
N LEU A 19 -15.12 41.59 -14.76
CA LEU A 19 -14.40 40.33 -14.50
C LEU A 19 -12.91 40.57 -14.28
N ASP A 20 -12.27 41.41 -15.09
CA ASP A 20 -10.86 41.78 -14.94
C ASP A 20 -10.61 42.47 -13.60
N TYR A 21 -11.52 43.35 -13.17
CA TYR A 21 -11.42 44.02 -11.87
C TYR A 21 -11.56 43.05 -10.70
N ILE A 22 -12.48 42.08 -10.81
CA ILE A 22 -12.63 41.00 -9.80
C ILE A 22 -11.33 40.19 -9.71
N GLN A 23 -10.75 39.77 -10.84
CA GLN A 23 -9.50 39.04 -10.87
C GLN A 23 -8.36 39.86 -10.23
N TYR A 24 -8.22 41.13 -10.59
CA TYR A 24 -7.20 42.03 -10.05
C TYR A 24 -7.30 42.14 -8.52
N ARG A 25 -8.51 42.33 -7.99
CA ARG A 25 -8.73 42.40 -6.54
C ARG A 25 -8.36 41.11 -5.83
N LEU A 26 -8.77 39.95 -6.37
CA LEU A 26 -8.43 38.65 -5.81
C LEU A 26 -6.93 38.42 -5.79
N GLU A 27 -6.23 38.72 -6.89
CA GLU A 27 -4.77 38.59 -6.94
C GLU A 27 -4.07 39.49 -5.92
N TYR A 28 -4.55 40.73 -5.78
CA TYR A 28 -4.03 41.66 -4.79
C TYR A 28 -4.24 41.14 -3.36
N GLU A 29 -5.45 40.69 -3.03
CA GLU A 29 -5.78 40.14 -1.71
C GLU A 29 -4.97 38.86 -1.41
N ILE A 30 -4.79 37.98 -2.39
CA ILE A 30 -3.95 36.76 -2.23
C ILE A 30 -2.48 37.13 -2.01
N LYS A 31 -1.93 38.09 -2.75
CA LYS A 31 -0.53 38.52 -2.61
C LYS A 31 -0.28 39.24 -1.29
N THR A 32 -1.25 40.01 -0.79
CA THR A 32 -1.11 40.81 0.44
C THR A 32 -1.38 40.02 1.71
N ASN A 33 -2.39 39.13 1.71
CA ASN A 33 -2.74 38.33 2.89
C ASN A 33 -1.83 37.11 3.12
N TYR A 34 -0.89 36.84 2.21
CA TYR A 34 0.03 35.71 2.29
C TYR A 34 1.49 36.17 2.36
N PRO A 35 1.91 36.90 3.42
CA PRO A 35 3.33 37.09 3.67
C PRO A 35 3.88 35.75 4.14
N ASP A 36 4.60 35.09 3.25
CA ASP A 36 5.36 33.88 3.49
C ASP A 36 4.54 32.62 3.82
N SER A 37 4.25 31.84 2.78
CA SER A 37 3.63 30.50 2.85
C SER A 37 4.49 29.42 3.50
N ALA A 38 5.53 29.78 4.25
CA ALA A 38 6.51 28.89 4.82
C ALA A 38 5.84 27.79 5.65
N GLY A 39 5.66 26.62 5.02
CA GLY A 39 5.15 25.39 5.65
C GLY A 39 3.85 24.84 5.06
N LYS A 40 3.03 25.61 4.33
CA LYS A 40 1.79 25.08 3.71
C LYS A 40 2.07 24.64 2.28
N LYS A 41 2.02 23.33 2.02
CA LYS A 41 2.21 22.77 0.68
C LYS A 41 1.08 23.23 -0.25
N ASN A 42 1.45 23.63 -1.47
CA ASN A 42 0.50 23.94 -2.53
C ASN A 42 -0.37 22.69 -2.86
N PRO A 43 -1.71 22.83 -2.99
CA PRO A 43 -2.60 21.73 -3.36
C PRO A 43 -2.18 20.95 -4.61
N VAL A 44 -1.62 21.62 -5.62
CA VAL A 44 -1.10 20.98 -6.84
C VAL A 44 0.06 20.04 -6.52
N THR A 45 0.96 20.45 -5.62
CA THR A 45 2.07 19.61 -5.16
C THR A 45 1.56 18.44 -4.33
N LEU A 46 0.59 18.67 -3.43
CA LEU A 46 -0.03 17.62 -2.62
C LEU A 46 -0.68 16.53 -3.49
N LEU A 47 -1.39 16.91 -4.55
CA LEU A 47 -2.00 15.95 -5.47
C LEU A 47 -0.96 15.06 -6.18
N LYS A 48 0.18 15.64 -6.57
CA LYS A 48 1.30 14.89 -7.16
C LYS A 48 1.91 13.91 -6.16
N GLU A 49 2.17 14.36 -4.93
CA GLU A 49 2.70 13.52 -3.86
C GLU A 49 1.76 12.35 -3.54
N LEU A 50 0.47 12.63 -3.40
CA LEU A 50 -0.55 11.62 -3.10
C LEU A 50 -0.64 10.55 -4.20
N SER A 51 -0.55 10.98 -5.46
CA SER A 51 -0.53 10.07 -6.61
C SER A 51 0.71 9.17 -6.60
N ALA A 52 1.88 9.72 -6.26
CA ALA A 52 3.11 8.96 -6.12
C ALA A 52 3.04 7.92 -4.98
N ILE A 53 2.49 8.32 -3.82
CA ILE A 53 2.29 7.42 -2.67
C ILE A 53 1.36 6.27 -3.03
N LYS A 54 0.22 6.58 -3.69
CA LYS A 54 -0.75 5.57 -4.13
C LYS A 54 -0.12 4.55 -5.07
N SER A 55 0.66 5.01 -6.05
CA SER A 55 1.36 4.14 -7.01
C SER A 55 2.38 3.22 -6.32
N ARG A 56 3.17 3.77 -5.38
CA ARG A 56 4.14 2.99 -4.59
C ARG A 56 3.45 1.91 -3.75
N TYR A 57 2.36 2.25 -3.08
CA TYR A 57 1.58 1.29 -2.30
C TYR A 57 1.02 0.16 -3.18
N GLN A 58 0.40 0.50 -4.31
CA GLN A 58 -0.13 -0.49 -5.25
C GLN A 58 0.95 -1.44 -5.75
N THR A 59 2.11 -0.90 -6.10
CA THR A 59 3.28 -1.69 -6.53
C THR A 59 3.74 -2.64 -5.42
N LEU A 60 3.87 -2.14 -4.19
CA LEU A 60 4.28 -2.95 -3.04
C LEU A 60 3.27 -4.07 -2.75
N HIS A 61 1.98 -3.74 -2.77
CA HIS A 61 0.90 -4.70 -2.55
C HIS A 61 0.90 -5.82 -3.60
N VAL A 62 1.04 -5.48 -4.88
CA VAL A 62 1.14 -6.47 -5.97
C VAL A 62 2.36 -7.37 -5.79
N ARG A 63 3.51 -6.83 -5.37
CA ARG A 63 4.72 -7.62 -5.08
C ARG A 63 4.58 -8.50 -3.85
N PHE A 64 3.92 -8.03 -2.81
CA PHE A 64 3.76 -8.76 -1.55
C PHE A 64 2.83 -9.96 -1.67
N LYS A 65 1.75 -9.84 -2.47
CA LYS A 65 0.74 -10.90 -2.63
C LYS A 65 1.32 -12.28 -3.01
N PRO A 66 2.14 -12.43 -4.08
CA PRO A 66 2.73 -13.73 -4.41
C PRO A 66 3.73 -14.21 -3.35
N ILE A 67 4.49 -13.32 -2.71
CA ILE A 67 5.46 -13.69 -1.66
C ILE A 67 4.73 -14.35 -0.48
N SER A 68 3.59 -13.79 -0.07
CA SER A 68 2.80 -14.36 1.03
C SER A 68 2.28 -15.77 0.68
N VAL A 69 1.84 -15.98 -0.57
CA VAL A 69 1.41 -17.30 -1.05
C VAL A 69 2.58 -18.29 -1.09
N GLU A 70 3.71 -17.89 -1.65
CA GLU A 70 4.91 -18.72 -1.75
C GLU A 70 5.48 -19.10 -0.37
N GLN A 71 5.45 -18.17 0.60
CA GLN A 71 5.83 -18.47 1.97
C GLN A 71 4.91 -19.52 2.60
N LYS A 72 3.59 -19.39 2.40
CA LYS A 72 2.62 -20.38 2.89
C LYS A 72 2.82 -21.75 2.24
N GLU A 73 3.05 -21.79 0.93
CA GLU A 73 3.32 -23.03 0.20
C GLU A 73 4.64 -23.68 0.67
N THR A 74 5.72 -22.92 0.74
CA THR A 74 7.05 -23.40 1.16
C THR A 74 6.99 -24.01 2.54
N LYS A 75 6.34 -23.32 3.48
CA LYS A 75 6.14 -23.82 4.85
C LYS A 75 5.36 -25.12 4.87
N SER A 76 4.27 -25.20 4.08
CA SER A 76 3.47 -26.42 3.95
C SER A 76 4.28 -27.58 3.37
N ARG A 77 5.15 -27.33 2.40
CA ARG A 77 6.03 -28.33 1.78
C ARG A 77 7.12 -28.83 2.72
N ILE A 78 7.72 -27.93 3.51
CA ILE A 78 8.68 -28.30 4.55
C ILE A 78 8.00 -29.22 5.57
N CYS A 79 6.79 -28.88 6.03
CA CYS A 79 6.02 -29.70 6.95
C CYS A 79 5.73 -31.10 6.40
N ALA A 80 5.21 -31.15 5.17
CA ALA A 80 4.85 -32.41 4.54
C ALA A 80 6.08 -33.31 4.37
N THR A 81 7.22 -32.73 3.96
CA THR A 81 8.48 -33.48 3.82
C THR A 81 8.99 -33.96 5.17
N PHE A 82 9.01 -33.08 6.18
CA PHE A 82 9.45 -33.42 7.53
C PHE A 82 8.62 -34.57 8.12
N ASN A 83 7.29 -34.48 8.06
CA ASN A 83 6.40 -35.52 8.58
C ASN A 83 6.60 -36.86 7.85
N LYS A 84 6.76 -36.84 6.52
CA LYS A 84 7.03 -38.06 5.73
C LYS A 84 8.35 -38.71 6.14
N THR A 85 9.42 -37.92 6.25
CA THR A 85 10.74 -38.43 6.67
C THR A 85 10.66 -39.00 8.09
N MET A 86 9.96 -38.34 9.00
CA MET A 86 9.77 -38.83 10.36
C MET A 86 9.03 -40.17 10.38
N THR A 87 7.95 -40.31 9.61
CA THR A 87 7.22 -41.59 9.48
C THR A 87 8.12 -42.68 8.91
N LEU A 88 8.89 -42.39 7.86
CA LEU A 88 9.80 -43.38 7.24
C LEU A 88 10.91 -43.83 8.21
N ILE A 89 11.48 -42.91 8.99
CA ILE A 89 12.45 -43.26 10.04
C ILE A 89 11.80 -44.19 11.08
N GLN A 90 10.59 -43.88 11.53
CA GLN A 90 9.86 -44.70 12.51
C GLN A 90 9.54 -46.11 11.97
N GLU A 91 9.23 -46.23 10.67
CA GLU A 91 9.00 -47.52 10.02
C GLU A 91 10.28 -48.37 9.95
N LEU A 92 11.40 -47.78 9.50
CA LEU A 92 12.69 -48.46 9.44
C LEU A 92 13.19 -48.91 10.81
N GLN A 93 12.98 -48.10 11.85
CA GLN A 93 13.34 -48.45 13.23
C GLN A 93 12.57 -49.66 13.74
N LYS A 94 11.27 -49.76 13.42
CA LYS A 94 10.44 -50.93 13.76
C LYS A 94 10.93 -52.20 13.07
N GLU A 95 11.44 -52.09 11.84
CA GLU A 95 11.93 -53.25 11.07
C GLU A 95 13.29 -53.74 11.56
N THR A 96 14.09 -52.89 12.21
CA THR A 96 15.45 -53.21 12.67
C THR A 96 15.57 -53.53 14.17
N ASP A 97 14.44 -53.65 14.89
CA ASP A 97 14.37 -53.86 16.35
C ASP A 97 15.25 -52.87 17.15
N LEU A 98 15.46 -51.67 16.62
CA LEU A 98 16.19 -50.61 17.34
C LEU A 98 15.25 -49.98 18.39
N GLU A 99 15.59 -50.10 19.67
CA GLU A 99 14.84 -49.42 20.74
C GLU A 99 14.92 -47.90 20.54
N LEU A 100 13.75 -47.28 20.37
CA LEU A 100 13.58 -45.84 20.28
C LEU A 100 13.90 -45.20 21.64
N LEU A 101 14.94 -44.36 21.70
CA LEU A 101 15.01 -43.36 22.76
C LEU A 101 13.81 -42.41 22.58
N PRO A 102 12.99 -42.19 23.63
CA PRO A 102 11.90 -41.23 23.54
C PRO A 102 12.47 -39.86 23.16
N LEU A 103 11.73 -39.11 22.33
CA LEU A 103 12.10 -37.75 21.98
C LEU A 103 12.41 -36.97 23.26
N THR A 104 13.53 -36.26 23.23
CA THR A 104 13.91 -35.33 24.28
C THR A 104 12.87 -34.21 24.39
N GLU A 105 12.79 -33.57 25.55
CA GLU A 105 11.82 -32.47 25.76
C GLU A 105 12.06 -31.30 24.79
N GLU A 106 13.31 -31.05 24.40
CA GLU A 106 13.65 -30.08 23.37
C GLU A 106 13.06 -30.45 22.00
N GLU A 107 13.15 -31.72 21.59
CA GLU A 107 12.60 -32.17 20.32
C GLU A 107 11.07 -32.13 20.30
N LYS A 108 10.42 -32.46 21.43
CA LYS A 108 8.95 -32.33 21.56
C LYS A 108 8.51 -30.88 21.44
N THR A 109 9.21 -30.00 22.16
CA THR A 109 8.94 -28.55 22.14
C THR A 109 9.17 -27.98 20.74
N ALA A 110 10.24 -28.40 20.06
CA ALA A 110 10.52 -27.98 18.69
C ALA A 110 9.43 -28.44 17.72
N ALA A 111 8.92 -29.67 17.84
CA ALA A 111 7.83 -30.18 17.02
C ALA A 111 6.51 -29.43 17.26
N GLU A 112 6.21 -29.07 18.51
CA GLU A 112 5.04 -28.27 18.87
C GLU A 112 5.14 -26.84 18.36
N GLN A 113 6.29 -26.18 18.51
CA GLN A 113 6.56 -24.85 17.94
C GLN A 113 6.45 -24.86 16.41
N LEU A 114 6.94 -25.92 15.77
CA LEU A 114 6.83 -26.11 14.34
C LEU A 114 5.35 -26.20 13.92
N ARG A 115 4.51 -26.94 14.65
CA ARG A 115 3.05 -27.02 14.41
C ARG A 115 2.31 -25.70 14.69
N ALA A 116 2.64 -25.04 15.80
CA ALA A 116 2.02 -23.78 16.20
C ALA A 116 2.29 -22.69 15.17
N HIS A 117 3.56 -22.48 14.81
CA HIS A 117 3.91 -21.50 13.80
C HIS A 117 3.22 -21.80 12.47
N MET A 118 3.03 -23.07 12.10
CA MET A 118 2.35 -23.46 10.86
C MET A 118 0.86 -23.21 10.81
N SER A 119 0.20 -22.99 11.94
CA SER A 119 -1.25 -22.77 12.01
C SER A 119 -1.64 -21.29 11.85
N ASP A 120 -0.70 -20.36 11.99
CA ASP A 120 -0.97 -18.92 12.10
C ASP A 120 -1.19 -18.16 10.77
N PHE A 121 -1.49 -18.84 9.65
CA PHE A 121 -1.79 -18.21 8.35
C PHE A 121 -2.80 -18.95 7.46
#